data_AF-A0A928Z802-F1
#
_entry.id   AF-A0A928Z802-F1
#
_cell.length_a   1.000
_cell.length_b   1.000
_cell.length_c   1.000
_cell.angle_alpha   90.00
_cell.angle_beta   90.00
_cell.angle_gamma   90.00
#
_symmetry.space_group_name_H-M   'P 1'
#
loop_
_entity.id
_entity.type
_entity.pdbx_description
1 polymer ?
#
loop_
_entity_poly.entity_id
_entity_poly.type
_entity_poly.pdbx_seq_one_letter_code
_entity_poly.pdbx_strand_id
1 'polypeptide(L)'
;MLLKMLEYWAGILERVTYPAQWTINSSSPGISLTDEPETGTPATGKSIERYGQQKDGSWVLKEYRDVPNSYREKRVKYYTPQGERISPEESPWQGDEKLSVFGRFSSQVRQPVFCPMQPHEDPNALSELVRAAWNCRGGNFMPTLFTMGWVVGSLQVWHKQQETGDKSFPILNIFGEGSRVAYDMSLSLIGSDWESLAGSIGRLNYRNLRKLAKYADLLGSLVVSIDQPRTYRNIQPEKFQEIIKGWYDREAVSIREECININSSLLILSRSPYCDYGEKANLDRHILLCPFNSEPSDSTIVSGHLFTQASASFFRLIALGWQGDRIAEFERVLCDRLNATPDTLLNMGKLSDLAIVGHYARVLQEMAQVEESVLEWLVRENRPQICDGQPLPVGQI
;
A
#
# COMPACT_ATOMS: atom_id res chain seq x y z
N MET A 1 -45.92 -13.86 -5.69
CA MET A 1 -44.71 -13.22 -6.24
C MET A 1 -43.46 -14.10 -6.09
N LEU A 2 -43.21 -14.68 -4.90
CA LEU A 2 -42.09 -15.63 -4.69
C LEU A 2 -42.16 -16.91 -5.55
N LEU A 3 -43.34 -17.46 -5.82
CA LEU A 3 -43.48 -18.71 -6.60
C LEU A 3 -43.03 -18.54 -8.07
N LYS A 4 -43.29 -17.37 -8.68
CA LYS A 4 -42.85 -17.06 -10.06
C LYS A 4 -41.35 -16.76 -10.17
N MET A 5 -40.70 -16.34 -9.09
CA MET A 5 -39.24 -16.21 -9.04
C MET A 5 -38.56 -17.57 -8.98
N LEU A 6 -39.13 -18.56 -8.29
CA LEU A 6 -38.56 -19.90 -8.20
C LEU A 6 -38.66 -20.68 -9.52
N GLU A 7 -39.75 -20.51 -10.28
CA GLU A 7 -39.88 -21.09 -11.63
C GLU A 7 -38.89 -20.51 -12.64
N TYR A 8 -38.53 -19.22 -12.50
CA TYR A 8 -37.53 -18.57 -13.36
C TYR A 8 -36.11 -19.11 -13.12
N TRP A 9 -35.76 -19.42 -11.87
CA TRP A 9 -34.44 -19.98 -11.53
C TRP A 9 -34.32 -21.49 -11.84
N ALA A 10 -35.41 -22.24 -11.75
CA ALA A 10 -35.43 -23.65 -12.14
C ALA A 10 -35.19 -23.86 -13.65
N GLY A 11 -35.69 -22.95 -14.50
CA GLY A 11 -35.50 -23.01 -15.96
C GLY A 11 -34.07 -22.69 -16.45
N ILE A 12 -33.23 -22.08 -15.62
CA ILE A 12 -31.83 -21.75 -15.97
C ILE A 12 -30.89 -22.93 -15.72
N LEU A 13 -31.26 -23.86 -14.83
CA LEU A 13 -30.45 -25.03 -14.49
C LEU A 13 -30.58 -26.20 -15.48
N GLU A 14 -31.60 -26.24 -16.34
CA GLU A 14 -31.78 -27.29 -17.35
C GLU A 14 -31.05 -27.05 -18.69
N ARG A 15 -30.36 -25.91 -18.88
CA ARG A 15 -29.75 -25.54 -20.18
C ARG A 15 -28.22 -25.60 -20.26
N VAL A 16 -27.55 -26.33 -19.37
CA VAL A 16 -26.11 -26.60 -19.48
C VAL A 16 -25.85 -28.10 -19.54
N THR A 17 -26.20 -28.71 -20.67
CA THR A 17 -25.68 -30.01 -21.09
C THR A 17 -24.72 -29.80 -22.26
N TYR A 18 -23.45 -30.16 -22.04
CA TYR A 18 -22.42 -30.20 -23.07
C TYR A 18 -22.68 -31.36 -24.05
N PRO A 19 -22.51 -31.17 -25.36
CA PRO A 19 -22.12 -32.26 -26.23
C PRO A 19 -20.59 -32.31 -26.34
N ALA A 20 -20.03 -33.42 -25.88
CA ALA A 20 -18.71 -33.88 -26.28
C ALA A 20 -18.75 -34.45 -27.69
N GLN A 21 -17.75 -34.10 -28.50
CA GLN A 21 -17.08 -34.86 -29.58
C GLN A 21 -16.09 -33.83 -30.17
N TRP A 22 -14.83 -34.14 -30.44
CA TRP A 22 -14.39 -34.80 -31.66
C TRP A 22 -13.04 -35.53 -31.47
N THR A 23 -12.87 -36.50 -32.38
CA THR A 23 -11.93 -37.61 -32.58
C THR A 23 -10.44 -37.27 -32.79
N ILE A 24 -9.60 -38.28 -32.52
CA ILE A 24 -8.16 -38.39 -32.81
C ILE A 24 -7.93 -39.01 -34.21
N ASN A 25 -6.86 -38.59 -34.90
CA ASN A 25 -6.00 -39.26 -35.93
C ASN A 25 -5.68 -38.27 -37.08
N SER A 26 -4.50 -38.17 -37.71
CA SER A 26 -3.23 -38.91 -37.69
C SER A 26 -2.19 -38.19 -38.60
N SER A 27 -0.90 -38.57 -38.44
CA SER A 27 0.17 -38.67 -39.46
C SER A 27 0.79 -37.42 -40.15
N SER A 28 2.09 -37.22 -39.88
CA SER A 28 3.14 -36.55 -40.71
C SER A 28 3.46 -37.37 -42.01
N PRO A 29 4.30 -36.97 -43.03
CA PRO A 29 5.61 -36.26 -42.91
C PRO A 29 6.13 -35.33 -44.07
N GLY A 30 7.18 -34.55 -43.77
CA GLY A 30 8.40 -34.36 -44.60
C GLY A 30 8.51 -33.24 -45.67
N ILE A 31 9.51 -32.33 -45.52
CA ILE A 31 10.64 -31.99 -46.46
C ILE A 31 11.11 -30.51 -46.37
N SER A 32 12.38 -30.36 -45.95
CA SER A 32 13.52 -29.50 -46.39
C SER A 32 13.45 -27.98 -46.68
N LEU A 33 14.25 -27.24 -45.88
CA LEU A 33 15.22 -26.14 -46.14
C LEU A 33 14.94 -25.04 -47.19
N THR A 34 14.95 -23.79 -46.72
CA THR A 34 15.68 -22.66 -47.33
C THR A 34 16.01 -21.62 -46.25
N ASP A 35 17.28 -21.20 -46.20
CA ASP A 35 17.82 -20.10 -45.40
C ASP A 35 17.35 -18.76 -45.98
N GLU A 36 16.73 -17.90 -45.18
CA GLU A 36 16.62 -16.44 -45.39
C GLU A 36 16.27 -15.74 -44.05
N PRO A 37 16.55 -14.43 -43.92
CA PRO A 37 17.39 -13.86 -42.86
C PRO A 37 16.67 -13.66 -41.53
N GLU A 38 17.47 -13.63 -40.46
CA GLU A 38 17.10 -13.21 -39.10
C GLU A 38 16.37 -11.85 -39.10
N THR A 39 15.05 -11.87 -39.26
CA THR A 39 14.22 -10.83 -38.67
C THR A 39 14.20 -11.12 -37.19
N GLY A 40 15.05 -10.43 -36.44
CA GLY A 40 15.15 -10.54 -34.99
C GLY A 40 13.77 -10.64 -34.37
N THR A 41 13.49 -11.79 -33.75
CA THR A 41 12.29 -12.02 -32.97
C THR A 41 12.22 -10.92 -31.92
N PRO A 42 11.10 -10.18 -31.81
CA PRO A 42 10.97 -9.17 -30.76
C PRO A 42 11.18 -9.84 -29.40
N ALA A 43 11.96 -9.20 -28.54
CA ALA A 43 12.32 -9.70 -27.22
C ALA A 43 11.10 -10.32 -26.53
N THR A 44 11.22 -11.59 -26.13
CA THR A 44 10.24 -12.29 -25.29
C THR A 44 9.95 -11.43 -24.06
N GLY A 45 8.75 -10.84 -23.97
CA GLY A 45 8.38 -9.97 -22.85
C GLY A 45 8.47 -10.70 -21.51
N LYS A 46 8.89 -9.99 -20.45
CA LYS A 46 8.91 -10.53 -19.08
C LYS A 46 7.48 -10.69 -18.58
N SER A 47 7.19 -11.75 -17.82
CA SER A 47 5.88 -11.93 -17.18
C SER A 47 5.70 -10.99 -16.00
N ILE A 48 4.55 -10.33 -15.88
CA ILE A 48 4.21 -9.49 -14.71
C ILE A 48 4.36 -10.31 -13.40
N GLU A 49 5.27 -9.90 -12.53
CA GLU A 49 5.52 -10.58 -11.25
C GLU A 49 4.58 -10.08 -10.14
N ARG A 50 4.22 -8.80 -10.20
CA ARG A 50 3.48 -8.07 -9.16
C ARG A 50 2.50 -7.08 -9.78
N TYR A 51 1.45 -6.72 -9.06
CA TYR A 51 0.70 -5.51 -9.35
C TYR A 51 1.22 -4.38 -8.45
N GLY A 52 1.82 -3.36 -9.02
CA GLY A 52 2.63 -2.36 -8.32
C GLY A 52 4.04 -2.31 -8.90
N GLN A 53 5.02 -1.98 -8.07
CA GLN A 53 6.40 -1.85 -8.51
C GLN A 53 7.05 -3.22 -8.77
N GLN A 54 7.72 -3.33 -9.93
CA GLN A 54 8.47 -4.51 -10.37
C GLN A 54 9.92 -4.46 -9.87
N LYS A 55 10.68 -5.55 -10.08
CA LYS A 55 12.09 -5.63 -9.67
C LYS A 55 12.98 -4.58 -10.34
N ASP A 56 12.67 -4.19 -11.58
CA ASP A 56 13.41 -3.15 -12.30
C ASP A 56 12.90 -1.73 -12.03
N GLY A 57 12.00 -1.58 -11.06
CA GLY A 57 11.46 -0.29 -10.62
C GLY A 57 10.27 0.22 -11.44
N SER A 58 9.96 -0.39 -12.59
CA SER A 58 8.77 -0.06 -13.37
C SER A 58 7.49 -0.40 -12.62
N TRP A 59 6.37 0.22 -12.99
CA TRP A 59 5.09 0.03 -12.33
C TRP A 59 4.08 -0.59 -13.27
N VAL A 60 3.33 -1.55 -12.74
CA VAL A 60 2.24 -2.23 -13.44
C VAL A 60 0.98 -2.14 -12.59
N LEU A 61 0.01 -1.36 -13.03
CA LEU A 61 -1.27 -1.21 -12.34
C LEU A 61 -2.41 -1.74 -13.19
N LYS A 62 -3.30 -2.53 -12.59
CA LYS A 62 -4.44 -3.10 -13.30
C LYS A 62 -5.74 -2.39 -12.91
N GLU A 63 -6.34 -1.75 -13.90
CA GLU A 63 -7.62 -1.08 -13.86
C GLU A 63 -8.76 -2.04 -14.28
N TYR A 64 -9.90 -1.95 -13.61
CA TYR A 64 -11.15 -2.56 -14.04
C TYR A 64 -12.16 -1.44 -14.30
N ARG A 65 -12.60 -1.24 -15.53
CA ARG A 65 -13.62 -0.25 -15.85
C ARG A 65 -14.98 -0.94 -15.96
N ASP A 66 -15.95 -0.48 -15.18
CA ASP A 66 -17.35 -0.85 -15.40
C ASP A 66 -17.82 -0.14 -16.68
N VAL A 67 -18.11 -0.92 -17.73
CA VAL A 67 -18.62 -0.41 -19.00
C VAL A 67 -20.11 -0.75 -19.07
N PRO A 68 -20.99 0.22 -19.40
CA PRO A 68 -22.42 -0.07 -19.56
C PRO A 68 -22.63 -1.21 -20.57
N ASN A 69 -23.33 -2.26 -20.15
CA ASN A 69 -23.64 -3.48 -20.93
C ASN A 69 -22.49 -4.47 -21.19
N SER A 70 -21.35 -4.41 -20.49
CA SER A 70 -20.33 -5.48 -20.57
C SER A 70 -19.81 -5.94 -19.21
N TYR A 71 -19.25 -7.15 -19.19
CA TYR A 71 -18.33 -7.59 -18.14
C TYR A 71 -17.18 -6.57 -18.03
N ARG A 72 -16.77 -6.23 -16.80
CA ARG A 72 -15.67 -5.30 -16.49
C ARG A 72 -14.52 -5.35 -17.48
N GLU A 73 -14.22 -4.23 -18.13
CA GLU A 73 -13.06 -4.10 -19.02
C GLU A 73 -11.79 -4.04 -18.16
N LYS A 74 -10.82 -4.92 -18.43
CA LYS A 74 -9.52 -4.90 -17.77
C LYS A 74 -8.55 -4.05 -18.59
N ARG A 75 -7.93 -3.05 -17.97
CA ARG A 75 -6.84 -2.27 -18.57
C ARG A 75 -5.62 -2.36 -17.67
N VAL A 76 -4.43 -2.45 -18.26
CA VAL A 76 -3.18 -2.39 -17.50
C VAL A 76 -2.49 -1.07 -17.86
N LYS A 77 -2.12 -0.30 -16.85
CA LYS A 77 -1.32 0.92 -16.96
C LYS A 77 0.12 0.58 -16.59
N TYR A 78 1.05 1.08 -17.38
CA TYR A 78 2.48 0.88 -17.21
C TYR A 78 3.16 2.23 -16.98
N TYR A 79 4.07 2.28 -16.01
CA TYR A 79 4.89 3.46 -15.79
C TYR A 79 6.38 3.08 -15.66
N THR A 80 7.26 3.98 -16.08
CA THR A 80 8.70 3.89 -15.81
C THR A 80 8.97 4.05 -14.31
N PRO A 81 10.20 3.74 -13.83
CA PRO A 81 10.58 4.04 -12.45
C PRO A 81 10.42 5.52 -12.05
N GLN A 82 10.46 6.42 -13.03
CA GLN A 82 10.30 7.87 -12.88
C GLN A 82 8.82 8.32 -12.95
N GLY A 83 7.88 7.39 -13.08
CA GLY A 83 6.45 7.70 -13.11
C GLY A 83 5.93 8.16 -14.49
N GLU A 84 6.72 8.05 -15.55
CA GLU A 84 6.28 8.37 -16.91
C GLU A 84 5.41 7.22 -17.44
N ARG A 85 4.24 7.56 -18.00
CA ARG A 85 3.34 6.55 -18.57
C ARG A 85 3.87 6.04 -19.91
N ILE A 86 3.91 4.72 -20.07
CA ILE A 86 4.34 4.05 -21.29
C ILE A 86 3.22 3.18 -21.86
N SER A 87 3.28 2.91 -23.16
CA SER A 87 2.32 2.03 -23.82
C SER A 87 2.55 0.55 -23.45
N PRO A 88 1.55 -0.34 -23.63
CA PRO A 88 1.76 -1.78 -23.47
C PRO A 88 2.86 -2.34 -24.37
N GLU A 89 3.06 -1.76 -25.56
CA GLU A 89 4.09 -2.16 -26.53
C GLU A 89 5.50 -1.73 -26.10
N GLU A 90 5.61 -0.60 -25.41
CA GLU A 90 6.87 -0.10 -24.84
C GLU A 90 7.23 -0.80 -23.52
N SER A 91 6.25 -1.42 -22.87
CA SER A 91 6.47 -2.11 -21.60
C SER A 91 7.25 -3.41 -21.80
N PRO A 92 8.34 -3.64 -21.03
CA PRO A 92 9.01 -4.93 -21.03
C PRO A 92 8.17 -6.03 -20.36
N TRP A 93 7.02 -5.68 -19.76
CA TRP A 93 6.15 -6.57 -19.01
C TRP A 93 4.87 -6.92 -19.77
N GLN A 94 4.74 -8.17 -20.16
CA GLN A 94 3.57 -8.69 -20.87
C GLN A 94 2.62 -9.44 -19.94
N GLY A 95 1.32 -9.32 -20.23
CA GLY A 95 0.24 -9.85 -19.42
C GLY A 95 -0.13 -11.29 -19.76
N ASP A 96 0.39 -12.25 -19.01
CA ASP A 96 -0.20 -13.58 -18.83
C ASP A 96 -0.69 -13.68 -17.38
N GLU A 97 -1.94 -13.28 -17.10
CA GLU A 97 -2.40 -13.17 -15.72
C GLU A 97 -3.00 -14.46 -15.18
N LYS A 98 -2.52 -14.90 -14.01
CA LYS A 98 -3.32 -14.98 -12.76
C LYS A 98 -2.45 -14.86 -11.51
N LEU A 99 -1.93 -13.65 -11.19
CA LEU A 99 -1.46 -13.37 -9.83
C LEU A 99 -2.62 -13.62 -8.86
N SER A 100 -2.43 -14.54 -7.92
CA SER A 100 -3.53 -15.00 -7.06
C SER A 100 -3.05 -15.46 -5.68
N VAL A 101 -3.90 -15.25 -4.69
CA VAL A 101 -3.70 -15.62 -3.29
C VAL A 101 -4.79 -16.59 -2.84
N PHE A 102 -4.55 -17.36 -1.77
CA PHE A 102 -5.57 -18.28 -1.25
C PHE A 102 -6.79 -17.54 -0.69
N GLY A 103 -7.98 -18.00 -1.06
CA GLY A 103 -9.25 -17.39 -0.72
C GLY A 103 -9.70 -17.58 0.73
N ARG A 104 -10.74 -16.83 1.11
CA ARG A 104 -11.32 -16.85 2.46
C ARG A 104 -11.94 -18.19 2.87
N PHE A 105 -12.23 -19.11 1.94
CA PHE A 105 -13.02 -20.32 2.22
C PHE A 105 -12.35 -21.68 1.93
N SER A 106 -11.21 -21.76 1.24
CA SER A 106 -10.39 -22.99 1.21
C SER A 106 -8.97 -22.71 0.71
N SER A 107 -8.03 -23.61 1.01
CA SER A 107 -6.68 -23.65 0.42
C SER A 107 -6.68 -24.05 -1.06
N GLN A 108 -7.84 -24.31 -1.66
CA GLN A 108 -7.96 -24.74 -3.06
C GLN A 108 -8.50 -23.63 -3.98
N VAL A 109 -9.21 -22.63 -3.43
CA VAL A 109 -9.73 -21.50 -4.23
C VAL A 109 -8.71 -20.36 -4.23
N ARG A 110 -8.08 -20.12 -5.38
CA ARG A 110 -7.19 -18.96 -5.62
C ARG A 110 -8.04 -17.73 -5.99
N GLN A 111 -7.95 -16.66 -5.20
CA GLN A 111 -8.53 -15.34 -5.48
C GLN A 111 -7.50 -14.50 -6.24
N PRO A 112 -7.88 -13.79 -7.32
CA PRO A 112 -6.97 -12.88 -7.99
C PRO A 112 -6.49 -11.80 -7.01
N VAL A 113 -5.23 -11.38 -7.16
CA VAL A 113 -4.78 -10.13 -6.54
C VAL A 113 -5.46 -8.99 -7.28
N PHE A 114 -6.16 -8.14 -6.55
CA PHE A 114 -6.82 -6.97 -7.10
C PHE A 114 -5.89 -5.76 -6.92
N CYS A 115 -5.71 -5.01 -8.01
CA CYS A 115 -4.98 -3.75 -8.04
C CYS A 115 -6.01 -2.61 -7.95
N PRO A 116 -5.66 -1.42 -7.42
CA PRO A 116 -6.60 -0.34 -7.22
C PRO A 116 -6.98 0.28 -8.57
N MET A 117 -8.22 0.78 -8.66
CA MET A 117 -8.65 1.51 -9.85
C MET A 117 -8.06 2.92 -9.83
N GLN A 118 -7.48 3.33 -10.96
CA GLN A 118 -6.96 4.67 -11.18
C GLN A 118 -7.92 5.44 -12.08
N PRO A 119 -8.42 6.62 -11.68
CA PRO A 119 -9.18 7.50 -12.57
C PRO A 119 -8.29 8.00 -13.73
N HIS A 120 -8.87 8.84 -14.58
CA HIS A 120 -8.08 9.60 -15.55
C HIS A 120 -7.09 10.50 -14.82
N GLU A 121 -5.91 10.69 -15.41
CA GLU A 121 -4.84 11.48 -14.79
C GLU A 121 -5.28 12.93 -14.62
N ASP A 122 -5.11 13.45 -13.42
CA ASP A 122 -5.40 14.82 -13.03
C ASP A 122 -4.33 15.25 -12.01
N PRO A 123 -3.47 16.22 -12.37
CA PRO A 123 -2.40 16.68 -11.49
C PRO A 123 -2.91 17.47 -10.27
N ASN A 124 -4.16 17.93 -10.26
CA ASN A 124 -4.72 18.76 -9.19
C ASN A 124 -5.46 17.94 -8.12
N ALA A 125 -5.91 16.73 -8.44
CA ALA A 125 -6.75 15.92 -7.55
C ALA A 125 -6.14 15.72 -6.14
N LEU A 126 -4.82 15.53 -6.04
CA LEU A 126 -4.13 15.47 -4.75
C LEU A 126 -4.26 16.79 -3.96
N SER A 127 -4.02 17.92 -4.63
CA SER A 127 -4.09 19.24 -3.98
C SER A 127 -5.50 19.55 -3.49
N GLU A 128 -6.53 19.15 -4.25
CA GLU A 128 -7.93 19.29 -3.86
C GLU A 128 -8.25 18.44 -2.63
N LEU A 129 -7.80 17.18 -2.58
CA LEU A 129 -7.98 16.32 -1.42
C LEU A 129 -7.30 16.90 -0.17
N VAL A 130 -6.04 17.33 -0.28
CA VAL A 130 -5.28 17.87 0.87
C VAL A 130 -5.89 19.18 1.37
N ARG A 131 -6.28 20.10 0.46
CA ARG A 131 -6.98 21.34 0.84
C ARG A 131 -8.34 21.07 1.48
N ALA A 132 -9.09 20.11 0.96
CA ALA A 132 -10.35 19.71 1.58
C ALA A 132 -10.09 19.11 2.97
N ALA A 133 -9.04 18.30 3.15
CA ALA A 133 -8.64 17.78 4.44
C ALA A 133 -8.30 18.91 5.42
N TRP A 134 -7.57 19.91 4.95
CA TRP A 134 -7.18 21.09 5.73
C TRP A 134 -8.40 21.90 6.16
N ASN A 135 -9.31 22.20 5.25
CA ASN A 135 -10.53 22.96 5.53
C ASN A 135 -11.52 22.21 6.44
N CYS A 136 -11.56 20.88 6.35
CA CYS A 136 -12.54 20.04 7.06
C CYS A 136 -12.02 19.45 8.38
N ARG A 137 -10.71 19.44 8.61
CA ARG A 137 -10.13 18.84 9.82
C ARG A 137 -9.41 19.92 10.60
N GLY A 138 -9.91 20.23 11.79
CA GLY A 138 -9.17 21.01 12.80
C GLY A 138 -7.92 20.25 13.30
N GLY A 139 -7.90 19.85 14.57
CA GLY A 139 -6.73 19.21 15.20
C GLY A 139 -6.20 17.93 14.53
N ASN A 140 -7.00 17.24 13.69
CA ASN A 140 -6.64 15.98 13.04
C ASN A 140 -6.05 16.13 11.63
N PHE A 141 -5.90 17.35 11.10
CA PHE A 141 -5.31 17.54 9.77
C PHE A 141 -3.88 17.01 9.70
N MET A 142 -3.03 17.37 10.65
CA MET A 142 -1.61 17.01 10.62
C MET A 142 -1.34 15.49 10.72
N PRO A 143 -1.96 14.74 11.64
CA PRO A 143 -1.90 13.27 11.62
C PRO A 143 -2.38 12.65 10.30
N THR A 144 -3.40 13.26 9.66
CA THR A 144 -3.90 12.81 8.34
C THR A 144 -2.85 13.02 7.26
N LEU A 145 -2.29 14.22 7.18
CA LEU A 145 -1.25 14.59 6.24
C LEU A 145 0.01 13.73 6.43
N PHE A 146 0.38 13.43 7.69
CA PHE A 146 1.47 12.52 8.03
C PHE A 146 1.22 11.10 7.51
N THR A 147 -0.01 10.59 7.68
CA THR A 147 -0.41 9.27 7.15
C THR A 147 -0.35 9.24 5.62
N MET A 148 -0.79 10.30 4.95
CA MET A 148 -0.65 10.45 3.50
C MET A 148 0.83 10.49 3.07
N GLY A 149 1.67 11.23 3.79
CA GLY A 149 3.11 11.28 3.56
C GLY A 149 3.78 9.92 3.71
N TRP A 150 3.34 9.10 4.67
CA TRP A 150 3.81 7.74 4.85
C TRP A 150 3.48 6.85 3.63
N VAL A 151 2.26 6.96 3.09
CA VAL A 151 1.87 6.24 1.87
C VAL A 151 2.76 6.64 0.70
N VAL A 152 3.02 7.94 0.52
CA VAL A 152 3.91 8.43 -0.54
C VAL A 152 5.34 7.91 -0.35
N GLY A 153 5.87 7.95 0.87
CA GLY A 153 7.19 7.40 1.20
C GLY A 153 7.30 5.91 0.90
N SER A 154 6.22 5.14 1.15
CA SER A 154 6.17 3.71 0.81
C SER A 154 6.38 3.45 -0.68
N LEU A 155 5.85 4.32 -1.54
CA LEU A 155 6.03 4.20 -3.00
C LEU A 155 7.49 4.38 -3.42
N GLN A 156 8.32 5.05 -2.60
CA GLN A 156 9.71 5.35 -2.91
C GLN A 156 10.72 4.31 -2.38
N VAL A 157 10.26 3.25 -1.71
CA VAL A 157 11.15 2.30 -1.02
C VAL A 157 12.12 1.59 -1.97
N TRP A 158 11.71 1.31 -3.20
CA TRP A 158 12.65 0.74 -4.19
C TRP A 158 13.77 1.71 -4.54
N HIS A 159 13.46 3.00 -4.73
CA HIS A 159 14.47 4.03 -4.98
C HIS A 159 15.41 4.18 -3.78
N LYS A 160 14.87 4.22 -2.56
CA LYS A 160 15.65 4.17 -1.32
C LYS A 160 16.64 3.00 -1.35
N GLN A 161 16.14 1.79 -1.60
CA GLN A 161 16.95 0.58 -1.62
C GLN A 161 18.07 0.65 -2.67
N GLN A 162 17.81 1.21 -3.85
CA GLN A 162 18.86 1.35 -4.88
C GLN A 162 19.94 2.35 -4.47
N GLU A 163 19.56 3.44 -3.82
CA GLU A 163 20.48 4.52 -3.46
C GLU A 163 21.29 4.21 -2.20
N THR A 164 20.66 3.64 -1.17
CA THR A 164 21.28 3.46 0.15
C THR A 164 21.63 2.01 0.46
N GLY A 165 21.10 1.04 -0.30
CA GLY A 165 21.18 -0.38 0.03
C GLY A 165 20.28 -0.80 1.20
N ASP A 166 19.66 0.15 1.90
CA ASP A 166 18.78 -0.10 3.04
C ASP A 166 17.34 -0.32 2.56
N LYS A 167 16.82 -1.50 2.87
CA LYS A 167 15.45 -1.89 2.54
C LYS A 167 14.46 -1.41 3.58
N SER A 168 14.88 -1.07 4.79
CA SER A 168 13.94 -0.84 5.89
C SER A 168 12.91 0.25 5.57
N PHE A 169 11.70 0.15 6.11
CA PHE A 169 10.72 1.23 6.05
C PHE A 169 9.78 1.16 7.26
N PRO A 170 9.47 2.31 7.92
CA PRO A 170 8.67 2.31 9.13
C PRO A 170 7.28 1.73 8.91
N ILE A 171 6.80 0.97 9.88
CA ILE A 171 5.40 0.54 9.96
C ILE A 171 4.62 1.67 10.63
N LEU A 172 3.50 2.09 10.05
CA LEU A 172 2.67 3.12 10.66
C LEU A 172 1.47 2.50 11.36
N ASN A 173 1.27 2.83 12.63
CA ASN A 173 0.05 2.52 13.35
C ASN A 173 -0.72 3.79 13.70
N ILE A 174 -1.81 4.01 12.98
CA ILE A 174 -2.80 5.03 13.30
C ILE A 174 -3.88 4.47 14.24
N PHE A 175 -4.24 5.24 15.26
CA PHE A 175 -5.25 4.84 16.24
C PHE A 175 -5.98 6.04 16.84
N GLY A 176 -7.11 5.78 17.50
CA GLY A 176 -7.96 6.84 18.08
C GLY A 176 -9.07 7.32 17.14
N GLU A 177 -9.79 8.34 17.57
CA GLU A 177 -11.00 8.84 16.89
C GLU A 177 -10.63 9.68 15.66
N GLY A 178 -11.27 9.43 14.52
CA GLY A 178 -10.95 10.11 13.25
C GLY A 178 -9.81 9.46 12.43
N SER A 179 -9.12 8.47 13.00
CA SER A 179 -8.08 7.68 12.30
C SER A 179 -8.62 6.96 11.06
N ARG A 180 -9.89 6.52 11.06
CA ARG A 180 -10.52 5.86 9.90
C ARG A 180 -10.55 6.77 8.67
N VAL A 181 -11.01 8.01 8.80
CA VAL A 181 -11.06 8.88 7.62
C VAL A 181 -9.64 9.16 7.11
N ALA A 182 -8.63 9.24 7.99
CA ALA A 182 -7.23 9.42 7.56
C ALA A 182 -6.68 8.18 6.84
N TYR A 183 -7.03 6.99 7.33
CA TYR A 183 -6.79 5.71 6.67
C TYR A 183 -7.37 5.72 5.24
N ASP A 184 -8.67 5.96 5.10
CA ASP A 184 -9.37 5.97 3.81
C ASP A 184 -8.73 7.00 2.85
N MET A 185 -8.46 8.22 3.34
CA MET A 185 -7.82 9.29 2.56
C MET A 185 -6.41 8.92 2.10
N SER A 186 -5.58 8.34 2.97
CA SER A 186 -4.21 7.97 2.62
C SER A 186 -4.17 6.87 1.56
N LEU A 187 -5.06 5.87 1.67
CA LEU A 187 -5.15 4.78 0.70
C LEU A 187 -5.76 5.22 -0.64
N SER A 188 -6.59 6.26 -0.62
CA SER A 188 -7.16 6.86 -1.83
C SER A 188 -6.11 7.45 -2.79
N LEU A 189 -4.91 7.77 -2.28
CA LEU A 189 -3.77 8.18 -3.09
C LEU A 189 -3.27 7.07 -4.02
N ILE A 190 -3.43 5.82 -3.58
CA ILE A 190 -3.06 4.64 -4.35
C ILE A 190 -4.17 4.27 -5.32
N GLY A 191 -5.44 4.43 -4.96
CA GLY A 191 -6.60 4.30 -5.86
C GLY A 191 -7.90 3.90 -5.18
N SER A 192 -8.99 3.88 -5.95
CA SER A 192 -10.31 3.58 -5.41
C SER A 192 -10.46 2.09 -5.08
N ASP A 193 -11.37 1.80 -4.15
CA ASP A 193 -11.69 0.45 -3.64
C ASP A 193 -10.54 -0.29 -2.96
N TRP A 194 -9.40 0.37 -2.73
CA TRP A 194 -8.19 -0.25 -2.18
C TRP A 194 -8.44 -1.01 -0.87
N GLU A 195 -9.27 -0.48 0.02
CA GLU A 195 -9.60 -1.12 1.30
C GLU A 195 -10.29 -2.48 1.15
N SER A 196 -11.15 -2.61 0.14
CA SER A 196 -11.88 -3.85 -0.14
C SER A 196 -11.00 -4.88 -0.87
N LEU A 197 -9.90 -4.42 -1.48
CA LEU A 197 -9.10 -5.17 -2.46
C LEU A 197 -7.70 -5.57 -1.94
N ALA A 198 -7.06 -4.73 -1.12
CA ALA A 198 -5.63 -4.82 -0.77
C ALA A 198 -5.34 -5.52 0.56
N GLY A 199 -6.09 -6.58 0.86
CA GLY A 199 -5.67 -7.53 1.88
C GLY A 199 -5.85 -7.07 3.32
N SER A 200 -6.76 -6.14 3.60
CA SER A 200 -7.15 -5.82 4.97
C SER A 200 -7.60 -7.08 5.74
N ILE A 201 -7.00 -7.28 6.91
CA ILE A 201 -7.37 -8.34 7.85
C ILE A 201 -7.90 -7.75 9.15
N GLY A 202 -9.13 -8.14 9.55
CA GLY A 202 -9.72 -7.75 10.84
C GLY A 202 -9.48 -8.73 11.97
N ARG A 203 -8.79 -9.86 11.72
CA ARG A 203 -8.42 -10.84 12.76
C ARG A 203 -6.95 -11.20 12.61
N LEU A 204 -6.16 -10.98 13.66
CA LEU A 204 -4.76 -11.37 13.68
C LEU A 204 -4.65 -12.86 14.04
N ASN A 205 -4.46 -13.69 13.02
CA ASN A 205 -4.15 -15.12 13.16
C ASN A 205 -3.20 -15.55 12.03
N TYR A 206 -2.52 -16.69 12.19
CA TYR A 206 -1.54 -17.18 11.21
C TYR A 206 -2.07 -17.24 9.77
N ARG A 207 -3.33 -17.64 9.57
CA ARG A 207 -3.93 -17.74 8.23
C ARG A 207 -4.05 -16.36 7.58
N ASN A 208 -4.48 -15.37 8.36
CA ASN A 208 -4.68 -14.01 7.88
C ASN A 208 -3.34 -13.28 7.70
N LEU A 209 -2.38 -13.45 8.62
CA LEU A 209 -1.03 -12.92 8.44
C LEU A 209 -0.33 -13.52 7.22
N ARG A 210 -0.47 -14.85 7.01
CA ARG A 210 -0.01 -15.50 5.78
C ARG A 210 -0.64 -14.89 4.53
N LYS A 211 -1.96 -14.63 4.57
CA LYS A 211 -2.66 -13.99 3.45
C LYS A 211 -2.14 -12.56 3.20
N LEU A 212 -1.97 -11.78 4.26
CA LEU A 212 -1.44 -10.42 4.21
C LEU A 212 -0.02 -10.41 3.63
N ALA A 213 0.86 -11.29 4.11
CA ALA A 213 2.24 -11.41 3.59
C ALA A 213 2.26 -11.79 2.10
N LYS A 214 1.34 -12.65 1.64
CA LYS A 214 1.21 -12.95 0.20
C LYS A 214 0.73 -11.77 -0.63
N TYR A 215 -0.16 -10.93 -0.09
CA TYR A 215 -0.46 -9.66 -0.75
C TYR A 215 0.78 -8.78 -0.79
N ALA A 216 1.54 -8.71 0.30
CA ALA A 216 2.75 -7.91 0.40
C ALA A 216 3.86 -8.33 -0.57
N ASP A 217 3.93 -9.63 -0.89
CA ASP A 217 4.84 -10.13 -1.92
C ASP A 217 4.40 -9.67 -3.32
N LEU A 218 3.09 -9.74 -3.59
CA LEU A 218 2.49 -9.56 -4.92
C LEU A 218 2.10 -8.11 -5.26
N LEU A 219 2.13 -7.19 -4.29
CA LEU A 219 1.72 -5.80 -4.48
C LEU A 219 2.91 -4.82 -4.67
N GLY A 220 4.15 -5.30 -4.55
CA GLY A 220 5.32 -4.43 -4.60
C GLY A 220 5.20 -3.28 -3.60
N SER A 221 5.74 -2.10 -3.92
CA SER A 221 5.76 -0.94 -3.03
C SER A 221 4.38 -0.33 -2.68
N LEU A 222 3.28 -0.90 -3.18
CA LEU A 222 1.92 -0.54 -2.73
C LEU A 222 1.70 -0.99 -1.29
N VAL A 223 0.85 -0.28 -0.56
CA VAL A 223 0.62 -0.50 0.87
C VAL A 223 -0.36 -1.64 1.12
N VAL A 224 -0.05 -2.51 2.08
CA VAL A 224 -1.04 -3.43 2.68
C VAL A 224 -1.44 -2.96 4.07
N SER A 225 -2.56 -3.44 4.57
CA SER A 225 -3.08 -2.96 5.84
C SER A 225 -3.69 -4.01 6.77
N ILE A 226 -3.68 -3.68 8.05
CA ILE A 226 -4.44 -4.35 9.11
C ILE A 226 -5.52 -3.36 9.59
N ASP A 227 -6.78 -3.75 9.52
CA ASP A 227 -7.93 -2.87 9.83
C ASP A 227 -8.68 -3.38 11.05
N GLN A 228 -8.61 -2.62 12.14
CA GLN A 228 -9.24 -2.89 13.43
C GLN A 228 -9.05 -4.33 13.87
N PRO A 229 -7.79 -4.77 14.06
CA PRO A 229 -7.48 -6.15 14.35
C PRO A 229 -8.13 -6.57 15.67
N ARG A 230 -8.82 -7.70 15.65
CA ARG A 230 -9.18 -8.42 16.87
C ARG A 230 -8.09 -9.43 17.19
N THR A 231 -7.45 -9.27 18.34
CA THR A 231 -6.46 -10.19 18.89
C THR A 231 -7.06 -11.58 19.03
N TYR A 232 -6.39 -12.57 18.43
CA TYR A 232 -6.76 -13.98 18.52
C TYR A 232 -5.63 -14.72 19.19
N ARG A 233 -5.93 -15.54 20.22
CA ARG A 233 -4.94 -16.23 21.08
C ARG A 233 -4.08 -17.29 20.37
N ASN A 234 -4.02 -17.31 19.04
CA ASN A 234 -3.35 -18.35 18.27
C ASN A 234 -2.04 -17.92 17.62
N ILE A 235 -1.54 -16.71 17.88
CA ILE A 235 -0.18 -16.29 17.55
C ILE A 235 0.51 -15.89 18.85
N GLN A 236 1.70 -16.43 19.09
CA GLN A 236 2.54 -16.05 20.22
C GLN A 236 3.12 -14.64 20.00
N PRO A 237 3.19 -13.78 21.03
CA PRO A 237 3.71 -12.41 20.90
C PRO A 237 5.09 -12.33 20.24
N GLU A 238 5.99 -13.24 20.57
CA GLU A 238 7.36 -13.29 20.03
C GLU A 238 7.35 -13.55 18.53
N LYS A 239 6.45 -14.42 18.06
CA LYS A 239 6.30 -14.70 16.64
C LYS A 239 5.69 -13.52 15.89
N PHE A 240 4.77 -12.79 16.53
CA PHE A 240 4.26 -11.55 15.95
C PHE A 240 5.36 -10.49 15.83
N GLN A 241 6.21 -10.35 16.85
CA GLN A 241 7.38 -9.45 16.82
C GLN A 241 8.34 -9.79 15.68
N GLU A 242 8.66 -11.07 15.47
CA GLU A 242 9.51 -11.51 14.35
C GLU A 242 8.90 -11.14 12.99
N ILE A 243 7.58 -11.33 12.82
CA ILE A 243 6.87 -10.97 11.59
C ILE A 243 6.89 -9.45 11.38
N ILE A 244 6.67 -8.66 12.42
CA ILE A 244 6.72 -7.18 12.36
C ILE A 244 8.13 -6.71 12.02
N LYS A 245 9.16 -7.27 12.65
CA LYS A 245 10.56 -6.97 12.33
C LYS A 245 10.86 -7.27 10.86
N GLY A 246 10.55 -8.47 10.39
CA GLY A 246 10.77 -8.83 8.98
C GLY A 246 9.97 -7.96 8.01
N TRP A 247 8.84 -7.39 8.45
CA TRP A 247 8.10 -6.41 7.66
C TRP A 247 8.82 -5.06 7.56
N TYR A 248 9.33 -4.57 8.69
CA TYR A 248 10.12 -3.33 8.76
C TYR A 248 11.39 -3.44 7.92
N ASP A 249 12.16 -4.52 8.11
CA ASP A 249 13.40 -4.78 7.38
C ASP A 249 13.15 -5.21 5.91
N ARG A 250 11.88 -5.50 5.57
CA ARG A 250 11.45 -6.04 4.26
C ARG A 250 12.22 -7.29 3.86
N GLU A 251 12.42 -8.15 4.85
CA GLU A 251 13.01 -9.46 4.71
C GLU A 251 11.93 -10.52 4.47
N ALA A 252 12.36 -11.72 4.10
CA ALA A 252 11.46 -12.83 3.97
C ALA A 252 10.99 -13.30 5.36
N VAL A 253 9.68 -13.40 5.56
CA VAL A 253 9.07 -13.83 6.82
C VAL A 253 8.66 -15.30 6.76
N SER A 254 8.94 -16.05 7.82
CA SER A 254 8.51 -17.45 7.94
C SER A 254 7.18 -17.55 8.69
N ILE A 255 6.12 -17.99 8.00
CA ILE A 255 4.77 -18.17 8.56
C ILE A 255 4.30 -19.59 8.32
N ARG A 256 4.36 -20.43 9.38
CA ARG A 256 4.03 -21.88 9.32
C ARG A 256 4.72 -22.59 8.15
N GLU A 257 6.06 -22.54 8.15
CA GLU A 257 6.95 -23.23 7.20
C GLU A 257 6.98 -22.65 5.76
N GLU A 258 6.17 -21.64 5.45
CA GLU A 258 6.29 -20.89 4.21
C GLU A 258 7.14 -19.63 4.43
N CYS A 259 8.15 -19.44 3.58
CA CYS A 259 8.96 -18.23 3.53
C CYS A 259 8.38 -17.28 2.48
N ILE A 260 7.99 -16.07 2.87
CA ILE A 260 7.30 -15.11 2.00
C ILE A 260 8.10 -13.81 1.98
N ASN A 261 8.46 -13.32 0.79
CA ASN A 261 9.15 -12.03 0.65
C ASN A 261 8.17 -10.88 0.91
N ILE A 262 8.62 -9.88 1.67
CA ILE A 262 7.82 -8.68 1.93
C ILE A 262 8.27 -7.54 1.01
N ASN A 263 7.44 -7.19 0.04
CA ASN A 263 7.70 -6.08 -0.88
C ASN A 263 6.78 -4.87 -0.65
N SER A 264 5.86 -4.92 0.32
CA SER A 264 4.89 -3.86 0.62
C SER A 264 5.07 -3.34 2.03
N SER A 265 4.82 -2.04 2.23
CA SER A 265 4.80 -1.44 3.57
C SER A 265 3.48 -1.74 4.28
N LEU A 266 3.49 -1.69 5.62
CA LEU A 266 2.35 -2.05 6.47
C LEU A 266 1.75 -0.83 7.17
N LEU A 267 0.46 -0.59 6.92
CA LEU A 267 -0.36 0.37 7.66
C LEU A 267 -1.30 -0.37 8.63
N ILE A 268 -1.30 0.04 9.88
CA ILE A 268 -2.15 -0.53 10.93
C ILE A 268 -3.16 0.53 11.36
N LEU A 269 -4.44 0.25 11.14
CA LEU A 269 -5.55 0.98 11.74
C LEU A 269 -6.06 0.18 12.95
N SER A 270 -5.99 0.75 14.15
CA SER A 270 -6.43 0.08 15.37
C SER A 270 -7.14 1.04 16.34
N ARG A 271 -7.73 0.47 17.40
CA ARG A 271 -8.33 1.28 18.49
C ARG A 271 -7.29 1.76 19.50
N SER A 272 -6.18 1.05 19.58
CA SER A 272 -5.12 1.19 20.58
C SER A 272 -3.75 1.01 19.91
N PRO A 273 -2.67 1.54 20.50
CA PRO A 273 -1.34 1.33 19.96
C PRO A 273 -0.95 -0.15 19.94
N TYR A 274 -0.15 -0.54 18.94
CA TYR A 274 0.41 -1.89 18.74
C TYR A 274 -0.63 -3.03 18.59
N CYS A 275 -1.87 -2.74 18.17
CA CYS A 275 -2.94 -3.75 18.02
C CYS A 275 -3.25 -4.56 19.29
N ASP A 276 -2.99 -4.02 20.48
CA ASP A 276 -3.05 -4.78 21.75
C ASP A 276 -2.13 -6.03 21.79
N TYR A 277 -1.08 -6.07 20.97
CA TYR A 277 -0.16 -7.21 20.86
C TYR A 277 1.26 -6.83 21.29
N GLY A 278 1.83 -7.57 22.23
CA GLY A 278 3.26 -7.55 22.56
C GLY A 278 3.69 -6.58 23.66
N GLU A 279 4.92 -6.77 24.14
CA GLU A 279 5.61 -5.81 25.00
C GLU A 279 6.00 -4.58 24.20
N LYS A 280 5.58 -3.40 24.68
CA LYS A 280 5.77 -2.08 24.05
C LYS A 280 7.20 -1.86 23.52
N ALA A 281 8.21 -2.23 24.32
CA ALA A 281 9.62 -1.95 24.04
C ALA A 281 10.17 -2.63 22.76
N ASN A 282 9.70 -3.82 22.39
CA ASN A 282 10.24 -4.56 21.23
C ASN A 282 9.62 -4.13 19.91
N LEU A 283 8.34 -3.76 19.93
CA LEU A 283 7.63 -3.29 18.75
C LEU A 283 7.91 -1.83 18.46
N ASP A 284 8.28 -1.07 19.50
CA ASP A 284 8.59 0.33 19.37
C ASP A 284 9.56 0.58 18.24
N ARG A 285 10.71 -0.10 18.19
CA ARG A 285 11.76 0.13 17.18
C ARG A 285 11.30 0.01 15.72
N HIS A 286 10.17 -0.63 15.44
CA HIS A 286 9.71 -0.89 14.08
C HIS A 286 8.42 -0.12 13.71
N ILE A 287 7.68 0.36 14.73
CA ILE A 287 6.35 0.95 14.56
C ILE A 287 6.36 2.43 14.96
N LEU A 288 6.04 3.29 14.00
CA LEU A 288 5.63 4.67 14.25
C LEU A 288 4.18 4.68 14.71
N LEU A 289 3.94 5.22 15.89
CA LEU A 289 2.60 5.47 16.40
C LEU A 289 2.07 6.79 15.83
N CYS A 290 0.77 6.91 15.60
CA CYS A 290 0.16 8.16 15.14
C CYS A 290 -1.28 8.26 15.67
N PRO A 291 -1.45 8.83 16.87
CA PRO A 291 -2.74 8.96 17.52
C PRO A 291 -3.57 10.08 16.90
N PHE A 292 -4.88 9.89 17.00
CA PHE A 292 -5.89 10.86 16.65
C PHE A 292 -6.74 11.12 17.88
N ASN A 293 -6.79 12.39 18.31
CA ASN A 293 -7.23 12.79 19.65
C ASN A 293 -8.55 13.58 19.66
N SER A 294 -9.27 13.68 18.53
CA SER A 294 -10.48 14.50 18.46
C SER A 294 -11.59 13.90 17.60
N GLU A 295 -12.82 13.89 18.12
CA GLU A 295 -14.01 13.93 17.26
C GLU A 295 -13.96 15.24 16.45
N PRO A 296 -14.27 15.23 15.15
CA PRO A 296 -14.36 16.46 14.38
C PRO A 296 -15.42 17.37 15.01
N SER A 297 -14.99 18.47 15.61
CA SER A 297 -15.88 19.58 15.94
C SER A 297 -16.41 20.13 14.62
N ASP A 298 -17.74 20.13 14.48
CA ASP A 298 -18.49 20.62 13.32
C ASP A 298 -18.19 19.96 11.97
N SER A 299 -18.85 18.81 11.75
CA SER A 299 -19.60 18.32 10.56
C SER A 299 -19.16 18.61 9.12
N THR A 300 -17.98 19.15 8.85
CA THR A 300 -17.49 19.31 7.48
C THR A 300 -16.83 18.01 7.03
N ILE A 301 -17.59 17.16 6.35
CA ILE A 301 -17.10 15.87 5.86
C ILE A 301 -16.38 16.10 4.54
N VAL A 302 -15.15 15.60 4.40
CA VAL A 302 -14.45 15.59 3.11
C VAL A 302 -15.29 14.78 2.12
N SER A 303 -15.66 15.38 0.99
CA SER A 303 -16.50 14.73 -0.02
C SER A 303 -15.87 13.41 -0.48
N GLY A 304 -16.63 12.32 -0.43
CA GLY A 304 -16.17 11.00 -0.87
C GLY A 304 -15.76 10.96 -2.36
N HIS A 305 -16.22 11.90 -3.18
CA HIS A 305 -15.75 12.05 -4.56
C HIS A 305 -14.26 12.39 -4.63
N LEU A 306 -13.72 13.16 -3.69
CA LEU A 306 -12.29 13.48 -3.66
C LEU A 306 -11.45 12.23 -3.38
N PHE A 307 -11.98 11.26 -2.64
CA PHE A 307 -11.29 9.99 -2.41
C PHE A 307 -11.21 9.17 -3.70
N THR A 308 -12.25 9.20 -4.54
CA THR A 308 -12.21 8.45 -5.81
C THR A 308 -11.32 9.13 -6.86
N GLN A 309 -11.09 10.45 -6.76
CA GLN A 309 -10.23 11.19 -7.68
C GLN A 309 -8.77 11.28 -7.25
N ALA A 310 -8.43 11.17 -5.97
CA ALA A 310 -7.08 11.49 -5.47
C ALA A 310 -5.92 10.78 -6.19
N SER A 311 -6.12 9.50 -6.51
CA SER A 311 -5.16 8.69 -7.29
C SER A 311 -4.97 9.12 -8.74
N ALA A 312 -5.77 10.05 -9.26
CA ALA A 312 -5.50 10.70 -10.54
C ALA A 312 -4.10 11.35 -10.60
N SER A 313 -3.55 11.71 -9.45
CA SER A 313 -2.19 12.24 -9.30
C SER A 313 -1.12 11.17 -9.01
N PHE A 314 -1.43 9.87 -9.06
CA PHE A 314 -0.52 8.79 -8.66
C PHE A 314 0.81 8.79 -9.42
N PHE A 315 0.79 9.09 -10.72
CA PHE A 315 2.01 9.22 -11.54
C PHE A 315 2.97 10.28 -10.97
N ARG A 316 2.45 11.39 -10.45
CA ARG A 316 3.27 12.43 -9.79
C ARG A 316 3.86 11.94 -8.49
N LEU A 317 3.12 11.12 -7.73
CA LEU A 317 3.60 10.54 -6.49
C LEU A 317 4.78 9.59 -6.73
N ILE A 318 4.74 8.78 -7.78
CA ILE A 318 5.89 7.97 -8.20
C ILE A 318 7.06 8.86 -8.64
N ALA A 319 6.78 9.89 -9.44
CA ALA A 319 7.79 10.77 -10.00
C ALA A 319 8.57 11.59 -8.96
N LEU A 320 8.11 11.66 -7.71
CA LEU A 320 8.85 12.30 -6.62
C LEU A 320 10.22 11.64 -6.37
N GLY A 321 10.30 10.32 -6.56
CA GLY A 321 11.49 9.52 -6.29
C GLY A 321 11.92 9.56 -4.82
N TRP A 322 13.04 8.88 -4.51
CA TRP A 322 13.71 9.02 -3.23
C TRP A 322 14.48 10.35 -3.19
N GLN A 323 14.33 11.11 -2.10
CA GLN A 323 14.95 12.43 -1.95
C GLN A 323 15.93 12.44 -0.77
N GLY A 324 16.96 11.60 -0.83
CA GLY A 324 17.91 11.36 0.27
C GLY A 324 18.45 12.63 0.92
N ASP A 325 18.98 13.56 0.12
CA ASP A 325 19.53 14.83 0.61
C ASP A 325 18.50 15.68 1.35
N ARG A 326 17.27 15.76 0.84
CA ARG A 326 16.20 16.56 1.45
C ARG A 326 15.65 15.91 2.73
N ILE A 327 15.61 14.59 2.78
CA ILE A 327 15.23 13.83 3.98
C ILE A 327 16.29 14.04 5.06
N ALA A 328 17.59 13.93 4.72
CA ALA A 328 18.69 14.18 5.64
C ALA A 328 18.71 15.63 6.16
N GLU A 329 18.41 16.60 5.29
CA GLU A 329 18.24 18.00 5.70
C GLU A 329 17.06 18.15 6.68
N PHE A 330 15.91 17.55 6.37
CA PHE A 330 14.74 17.59 7.24
C PHE A 330 15.03 16.95 8.61
N GLU A 331 15.72 15.80 8.62
CA GLU A 331 16.17 15.12 9.84
C GLU A 331 17.05 16.02 10.68
N ARG A 332 18.08 16.64 10.09
CA ARG A 332 18.99 17.55 10.80
C ARG A 332 18.24 18.71 11.44
N VAL A 333 17.34 19.35 10.70
CA VAL A 333 16.54 20.47 11.24
C VAL A 333 15.62 19.99 12.37
N LEU A 334 15.02 18.80 12.22
CA LEU A 334 14.19 18.20 13.25
C LEU A 334 15.01 17.89 14.52
N CYS A 335 16.21 17.30 14.40
CA CYS A 335 17.16 17.10 15.51
C CYS A 335 17.42 18.40 16.27
N ASP A 336 17.80 19.45 15.52
CA ASP A 336 18.16 20.74 16.08
C ASP A 336 16.99 21.35 16.86
N ARG A 337 15.77 21.30 16.31
CA ARG A 337 14.55 21.87 16.92
C ARG A 337 14.05 21.08 18.13
N LEU A 338 14.36 19.80 18.18
CA LEU A 338 14.07 18.90 19.29
C LEU A 338 15.15 18.97 20.39
N ASN A 339 16.26 19.67 20.16
CA ASN A 339 17.46 19.63 21.01
C ASN A 339 17.94 18.18 21.25
N ALA A 340 17.88 17.34 20.22
CA ALA A 340 18.23 15.93 20.35
C ALA A 340 19.75 15.77 20.59
N THR A 341 20.13 15.11 21.69
CA THR A 341 21.52 14.74 21.96
C THR A 341 21.84 13.37 21.35
N PRO A 342 23.12 12.96 21.18
CA PRO A 342 23.46 11.61 20.74
C PRO A 342 22.78 10.50 21.56
N ASP A 343 22.66 10.67 22.88
CA ASP A 343 21.94 9.74 23.75
C ASP A 343 20.43 9.76 23.47
N THR A 344 19.85 10.94 23.24
CA THR A 344 18.45 11.07 22.81
C THR A 344 18.23 10.39 21.46
N LEU A 345 19.14 10.55 20.50
CA LEU A 345 19.06 9.93 19.17
C LEU A 345 19.13 8.41 19.24
N LEU A 346 20.05 7.88 20.06
CA LEU A 346 20.17 6.44 20.34
C LEU A 346 18.91 5.88 21.01
N ASN A 347 18.31 6.64 21.94
CA ASN A 347 17.08 6.26 22.63
C ASN A 347 15.83 6.43 21.74
N MET A 348 15.85 7.41 20.82
CA MET A 348 14.74 7.69 19.90
C MET A 348 14.65 6.63 18.82
N GLY A 349 15.78 6.20 18.22
CA GLY A 349 15.89 5.10 17.25
C GLY A 349 15.02 5.22 15.98
N LYS A 350 14.19 6.26 15.88
CA LYS A 350 13.09 6.46 14.91
C LYS A 350 13.15 7.83 14.26
N LEU A 351 14.19 8.62 14.52
CA LEU A 351 14.22 9.99 14.02
C LEU A 351 14.37 10.03 12.50
N SER A 352 15.16 9.11 11.95
CA SER A 352 15.23 8.84 10.52
C SER A 352 13.85 8.46 9.96
N ASP A 353 13.15 7.53 10.60
CA ASP A 353 11.79 7.12 10.20
C ASP A 353 10.80 8.29 10.22
N LEU A 354 10.85 9.12 11.27
CA LEU A 354 10.06 10.35 11.39
C LEU A 354 10.41 11.37 10.30
N ALA A 355 11.69 11.51 9.97
CA ALA A 355 12.16 12.43 8.95
C ALA A 355 11.72 12.00 7.55
N ILE A 356 11.77 10.70 7.24
CA ILE A 356 11.28 10.14 5.99
C ILE A 356 9.80 10.50 5.80
N VAL A 357 8.97 10.17 6.79
CA VAL A 357 7.52 10.39 6.69
C VAL A 357 7.19 11.88 6.74
N GLY A 358 7.83 12.63 7.63
CA GLY A 358 7.68 14.08 7.77
C GLY A 358 8.06 14.84 6.50
N HIS A 359 9.12 14.41 5.81
CA HIS A 359 9.53 15.01 4.53
C HIS A 359 8.46 14.81 3.45
N TYR A 360 7.95 13.59 3.24
CA TYR A 360 6.91 13.38 2.23
C TYR A 360 5.58 14.06 2.61
N ALA A 361 5.26 14.15 3.90
CA ALA A 361 4.13 14.95 4.38
C ALA A 361 4.31 16.44 4.06
N ARG A 362 5.53 16.98 4.23
CA ARG A 362 5.88 18.34 3.81
C ARG A 362 5.78 18.53 2.29
N VAL A 363 6.23 17.56 1.50
CA VAL A 363 6.07 17.64 0.03
C VAL A 363 4.59 17.72 -0.34
N LEU A 364 3.72 16.94 0.29
CA LEU A 364 2.27 17.02 0.09
C LEU A 364 1.70 18.38 0.51
N GLN A 365 2.17 18.91 1.63
CA GLN A 365 1.82 20.26 2.12
C GLN A 365 2.16 21.33 1.08
N GLU A 366 3.39 21.30 0.55
CA GLU A 366 3.90 22.23 -0.46
C GLU A 366 3.12 22.12 -1.78
N MET A 367 2.85 20.88 -2.23
CA MET A 367 2.03 20.63 -3.44
C MET A 367 0.61 21.17 -3.31
N ALA A 368 0.04 21.14 -2.10
CA ALA A 368 -1.29 21.64 -1.81
C ALA A 368 -1.33 23.14 -1.44
N GLN A 369 -0.16 23.76 -1.23
CA GLN A 369 -0.02 25.15 -0.77
C GLN A 369 -0.77 25.40 0.54
N VAL A 370 -0.59 24.51 1.51
CA VAL A 370 -1.17 24.62 2.85
C VAL A 370 -0.14 25.22 3.82
N GLU A 371 -0.59 26.11 4.72
CA GLU A 371 0.31 26.94 5.54
C GLU A 371 0.86 26.21 6.78
N GLU A 372 0.21 25.15 7.25
CA GLU A 372 0.59 24.40 8.45
C GLU A 372 1.94 23.72 8.32
N SER A 373 2.89 24.10 9.17
CA SER A 373 4.23 23.48 9.16
C SER A 373 4.23 22.07 9.75
N VAL A 374 4.51 21.07 8.91
CA VAL A 374 4.76 19.68 9.33
C VAL A 374 5.91 19.58 10.33
N LEU A 375 6.97 20.37 10.14
CA LEU A 375 8.11 20.39 11.05
C LEU A 375 7.71 20.89 12.44
N GLU A 376 7.00 22.02 12.54
CA GLU A 376 6.59 22.57 13.83
C GLU A 376 5.61 21.65 14.55
N TRP A 377 4.71 20.99 13.81
CA TRP A 377 3.84 19.96 14.36
C TRP A 377 4.64 18.79 14.94
N LEU A 378 5.57 18.19 14.16
CA LEU A 378 6.40 17.10 14.66
C LEU A 378 7.22 17.51 15.89
N VAL A 379 7.77 18.72 15.91
CA VAL A 379 8.49 19.24 17.07
C VAL A 379 7.58 19.32 18.29
N ARG A 380 6.38 19.88 18.15
CA ARG A 380 5.41 20.01 19.25
C ARG A 380 5.00 18.64 19.81
N GLU A 381 4.68 17.68 18.94
CA GLU A 381 4.19 16.36 19.36
C GLU A 381 5.28 15.46 19.96
N ASN A 382 6.55 15.66 19.60
CA ASN A 382 7.65 14.79 20.06
C ASN A 382 8.54 15.43 21.14
N ARG A 383 8.51 16.75 21.32
CA ARG A 383 9.32 17.45 22.34
C ARG A 383 9.07 16.96 23.78
N PRO A 384 7.82 16.75 24.26
CA PRO A 384 7.59 16.30 25.64
C PRO A 384 8.33 15.00 25.97
N GLN A 385 8.36 14.08 25.01
CA GLN A 385 8.91 12.74 25.18
C GLN A 385 10.44 12.75 25.25
N ILE A 386 11.09 13.70 24.59
CA ILE A 386 12.54 13.91 24.63
C ILE A 386 12.97 14.56 25.94
N CYS A 387 12.21 15.53 26.45
CA CYS A 387 12.53 16.23 27.68
C CYS A 387 12.39 15.33 28.92
N ASP A 388 11.52 14.32 28.88
CA ASP A 388 11.23 13.42 30.00
C ASP A 388 12.08 12.14 30.02
N GLY A 389 13.00 11.96 29.06
CA GLY A 389 13.86 10.77 28.96
C GLY A 389 13.10 9.45 28.72
N GLN A 390 11.89 9.52 28.15
CA GLN A 390 11.05 8.37 27.84
C GLN A 390 11.14 8.02 26.33
N PRO A 391 11.03 6.73 25.94
CA PRO A 391 10.93 6.36 24.53
C PRO A 391 9.66 6.95 23.90
N LEU A 392 9.75 7.43 22.64
CA LEU A 392 8.69 8.17 21.94
C LEU A 392 7.51 7.27 21.49
N PRO A 393 6.28 7.45 21.98
CA PRO A 393 5.09 7.21 21.19
C PRO A 393 4.67 8.52 20.53
N VAL A 394 5.05 8.79 19.29
CA VAL A 394 4.57 9.97 18.53
C VAL A 394 3.09 10.25 18.88
N GLY A 395 2.81 11.35 19.59
CA GLY A 395 1.46 11.87 19.91
C GLY A 395 0.73 11.44 21.21
N GLN A 396 1.36 10.99 22.30
CA GLN A 396 0.65 10.87 23.59
C GLN A 396 0.49 12.25 24.29
N ILE A 397 -0.76 12.69 24.47
CA ILE A 397 -1.19 13.56 25.59
C ILE A 397 -1.79 12.64 26.65
#